data_AF-A0A6I4TC62-F1
#
_entry.id   AF-A0A6I4TC62-F1
#
_cell.length_a   1.000
_cell.length_b   1.000
_cell.length_c   1.000
_cell.angle_alpha   90.00
_cell.angle_beta   90.00
_cell.angle_gamma   90.00
#
_symmetry.space_group_name_H-M   'P 1'
#
loop_
_entity.id
_entity.type
_entity.pdbx_description
1 polymer ?
#
loop_
_entity_poly.entity_id
_entity_poly.type
_entity_poly.pdbx_seq_one_letter_code
_entity_poly.pdbx_strand_id
1 'polypeptide(L)' 'MISDWELWACANAYVNRHQEDAPAIAAMRCDELLEEGDIAGVRTFQAIIERIHKLLQRSAAGESVH' A
#
# COMPACT_ATOMS: atom_id res chain seq x y z
N MET A 1 -2.62 4.80 -17.07
CA MET A 1 -3.09 5.55 -15.89
C MET A 1 -3.84 4.54 -15.04
N ILE A 2 -3.30 4.19 -13.88
CA ILE A 2 -3.91 3.18 -13.00
C ILE A 2 -5.19 3.77 -12.42
N SER A 3 -6.27 3.00 -12.47
CA SER A 3 -7.58 3.38 -11.94
C SER A 3 -7.59 3.26 -10.41
N ASP A 4 -8.48 4.00 -9.74
CA ASP A 4 -8.61 3.91 -8.27
C ASP A 4 -8.82 2.47 -7.78
N TRP A 5 -9.65 1.70 -8.50
CA TRP A 5 -9.88 0.29 -8.20
C TRP A 5 -8.61 -0.56 -8.29
N GLU A 6 -7.76 -0.33 -9.29
CA GLU A 6 -6.49 -1.06 -9.46
C GLU A 6 -5.50 -0.73 -8.33
N LEU A 7 -5.49 0.52 -7.84
CA LEU A 7 -4.71 0.91 -6.66
C LEU A 7 -5.18 0.17 -5.40
N TRP A 8 -6.49 0.04 -5.21
CA TRP A 8 -7.06 -0.71 -4.09
C TRP A 8 -6.80 -2.22 -4.21
N ALA A 9 -6.92 -2.78 -5.40
CA ALA A 9 -6.61 -4.19 -5.65
C ALA A 9 -5.13 -4.49 -5.35
N CYS A 10 -4.23 -3.60 -5.77
CA CYS A 10 -2.80 -3.72 -5.49
C CYS A 10 -2.49 -3.59 -3.99
N ALA A 11 -3.06 -2.57 -3.32
CA ALA A 11 -2.92 -2.39 -1.88
C ALA A 11 -3.44 -3.61 -1.09
N ASN A 12 -4.58 -4.16 -1.50
CA ASN A 12 -5.15 -5.36 -0.87
C ASN A 12 -4.27 -6.58 -1.09
N ALA A 13 -3.70 -6.76 -2.29
CA ALA A 13 -2.75 -7.85 -2.55
C ALA A 13 -1.50 -7.74 -1.65
N TYR A 14 -0.98 -6.52 -1.44
CA TYR A 14 0.12 -6.27 -0.51
C TYR A 14 -0.23 -6.65 0.93
N VAL A 15 -1.38 -6.18 1.43
CA VAL A 15 -1.88 -6.54 2.78
C VAL A 15 -2.09 -8.05 2.91
N ASN A 16 -2.62 -8.73 1.89
CA ASN A 16 -2.81 -10.18 1.96
C ASN A 16 -1.50 -10.96 1.96
N ARG A 17 -0.45 -10.45 1.31
CA ARG A 17 0.84 -11.13 1.20
C ARG A 17 1.79 -10.82 2.37
N HIS A 18 1.74 -9.60 2.90
CA HIS A 18 2.70 -9.07 3.85
C HIS A 18 2.07 -8.60 5.17
N GLN A 19 0.74 -8.61 5.28
CA GLN A 19 -0.01 -8.26 6.48
C GLN A 19 0.41 -6.90 7.06
N GLU A 20 0.86 -6.87 8.32
CA GLU A 20 1.28 -5.68 9.05
C GLU A 20 2.57 -5.05 8.49
N ASP A 21 3.41 -5.82 7.79
CA ASP A 21 4.64 -5.34 7.15
C ASP A 21 4.39 -4.71 5.76
N ALA A 22 3.17 -4.86 5.21
CA ALA A 22 2.81 -4.31 3.91
C ALA A 22 3.19 -2.83 3.69
N PRO A 23 2.92 -1.89 4.63
CA PRO A 23 3.30 -0.49 4.44
C PRO A 23 4.81 -0.28 4.43
N ALA A 24 5.57 -1.01 5.25
CA ALA A 24 7.02 -0.91 5.28
C ALA A 24 7.64 -1.40 3.96
N ILE A 25 7.17 -2.54 3.44
CA ILE A 25 7.66 -3.10 2.18
C ILE A 25 7.30 -2.20 0.99
N ALA A 26 6.09 -1.63 0.98
CA ALA A 26 5.69 -0.67 -0.06
C ALA A 26 6.50 0.64 0.03
N ALA A 27 6.86 1.11 1.23
CA ALA A 27 7.75 2.25 1.42
C ALA A 27 9.16 1.99 0.89
N MET A 28 9.73 0.81 1.17
CA MET A 28 11.05 0.43 0.62
C MET A 28 11.06 0.44 -0.91
N ARG A 29 10.00 -0.06 -1.56
CA ARG A 29 9.85 0.03 -3.03
C ARG A 29 9.71 1.48 -3.51
N CYS A 30 9.07 2.33 -2.72
CA CYS A 30 8.96 3.74 -3.03
C CYS A 30 10.34 4.43 -3.00
N ASP A 31 11.20 4.08 -2.04
CA ASP A 31 12.58 4.59 -1.96
C ASP A 31 13.43 4.11 -3.14
N GLU A 32 13.35 2.82 -3.50
CA GLU A 32 14.06 2.27 -4.66
C GLU A 32 13.68 2.99 -5.96
N LEU A 33 12.38 3.24 -6.20
CA LEU A 33 11.90 3.98 -7.37
C LEU A 33 12.37 5.44 -7.37
N LEU A 34 12.53 6.03 -6.19
CA LEU A 34 13.07 7.39 -6.06
C LEU A 34 14.56 7.42 -6.41
N GLU A 35 15.33 6.43 -5.99
CA GLU A 35 16.75 6.27 -6.35
C GLU A 35 16.93 6.03 -7.87
N GLU A 36 16.02 5.30 -8.50
CA GLU A 36 15.97 5.12 -9.95
C GLU A 36 15.52 6.38 -10.71
N GLY A 37 14.96 7.38 -10.02
CA GLY A 37 14.42 8.60 -10.61
C GLY A 37 13.03 8.44 -11.22
N ASP A 38 12.33 7.33 -10.94
CA ASP A 38 10.97 7.10 -11.43
C ASP A 38 9.92 7.75 -10.52
N ILE A 39 9.73 9.06 -10.73
CA ILE A 39 8.79 9.87 -9.94
C ILE A 39 7.32 9.43 -10.14
N ALA A 40 6.99 8.84 -11.29
CA ALA A 40 5.64 8.37 -11.58
C ALA A 40 5.29 7.12 -10.74
N GLY A 41 6.26 6.22 -10.60
CA GLY A 41 6.22 5.03 -9.74
C GLY A 41 6.15 5.43 -8.28
N VAL A 42 6.98 6.37 -7.83
CA VAL A 42 6.93 6.94 -6.46
C VAL A 42 5.52 7.42 -6.13
N ARG A 43 4.91 8.24 -6.98
CA ARG A 43 3.54 8.75 -6.76
C ARG A 43 2.50 7.63 -6.69
N THR A 44 2.69 6.59 -7.51
CA THR A 44 1.80 5.42 -7.51
C THR A 44 1.93 4.64 -6.22
N PHE A 45 3.16 4.39 -5.75
CA PHE A 45 3.42 3.67 -4.50
C PHE A 45 2.96 4.46 -3.28
N GLN A 46 3.13 5.78 -3.25
CA GLN A 46 2.55 6.63 -2.20
C GLN A 46 1.03 6.44 -2.08
N ALA A 47 0.32 6.46 -3.21
CA ALA A 47 -1.12 6.22 -3.24
C ALA A 47 -1.50 4.80 -2.77
N ILE A 48 -0.66 3.79 -3.05
CA ILE A 48 -0.84 2.41 -2.57
C ILE A 48 -0.62 2.34 -1.06
N ILE A 49 0.43 2.95 -0.52
CA ILE A 49 0.74 2.98 0.93
C ILE A 49 -0.41 3.58 1.73
N GLU A 50 -0.98 4.71 1.27
CA GLU A 50 -2.14 5.31 1.92
C GLU A 50 -3.35 4.36 2.00
N ARG A 51 -3.57 3.55 0.95
CA ARG A 51 -4.67 2.57 0.90
C ARG A 51 -4.36 1.35 1.77
N ILE A 52 -3.12 0.89 1.81
CA ILE A 52 -2.66 -0.16 2.72
C ILE A 52 -2.97 0.22 4.17
N HIS A 53 -2.61 1.44 4.59
CA HIS A 53 -2.93 1.92 5.94
C HIS A 53 -4.44 1.92 6.22
N LYS A 54 -5.26 2.37 5.26
CA LYS A 54 -6.73 2.34 5.40
C LYS A 54 -7.28 0.92 5.53
N LEU A 55 -6.72 -0.04 4.78
CA LEU A 55 -7.11 -1.45 4.87
C LEU A 55 -6.74 -2.05 6.23
N LEU A 56 -5.51 -1.84 6.69
CA LEU A 56 -5.05 -2.34 7.99
C LEU A 56 -5.84 -1.74 9.15
N GLN A 57 -6.12 -0.44 9.12
CA GLN A 57 -6.97 0.22 10.12
C GLN A 57 -8.39 -0.37 10.13
N ARG A 58 -8.96 -0.66 8.96
CA ARG A 58 -10.29 -1.28 8.85
C ARG A 58 -10.31 -2.71 9.40
N SER A 59 -9.26 -3.48 9.15
CA SER A 59 -9.13 -4.84 9.71
C SER A 59 -9.02 -4.81 11.24
N ALA A 60 -8.13 -3.98 11.78
CA ALA A 60 -7.94 -3.84 13.22
C ALA A 60 -9.20 -3.33 13.96
N ALA A 61 -9.98 -2.44 13.33
CA ALA A 61 -11.25 -1.94 13.88
C ALA A 61 -12.38 -3.00 13.85
N GLY A 62 -12.28 -4.01 12.99
CA GLY A 62 -13.21 -5.14 12.95
C GLY A 62 -12.95 -6.21 14.01
N GLU A 63 -11.71 -6.33 14.49
CA GLU A 63 -11.28 -7.32 15.48
C GLU A 63 -11.54 -6.89 16.94
N SER A 64 -11.96 -5.65 17.18
CA SER A 64 -12.28 -5.13 18.52
C SER A 64 -13.71 -5.43 19.02
N VAL A 65 -14.43 -6.32 18.35
CA VAL A 65 -15.69 -6.91 18.82
C VAL A 65 -15.48 -8.41 19.04
N HIS A 66 -15.04 -8.78 20.24
CA HIS A 66 -15.45 -10.00 20.94
C HIS A 66 -15.00 -9.98 22.40
#